data_AF-A0A8J7X0R2-F1
#
_entry.id   AF-A0A8J7X0R2-F1
#
_cell.length_a   1.000
_cell.length_b   1.000
_cell.length_c   1.000
_cell.angle_alpha   90.00
_cell.angle_beta   90.00
_cell.angle_gamma   90.00
#
_symmetry.space_group_name_H-M   'P 1'
#
loop_
_entity.id
_entity.type
_entity.pdbx_description
1 polymer ?
#
loop_
_entity_poly.entity_id
_entity_poly.type
_entity_poly.pdbx_seq_one_letter_code
_entity_poly.pdbx_strand_id
1 'polypeptide(L)'
;MSTTTEHNDLRIGVFVCDCGSNIAGHLACGEVTAYAATLPGVAYAKENLYTCSESGIQEIKKGIVEHNLNRVVVASCSPRTHQPLFSSSCAEAGLNPYLFEMVNIRDQCSWVHMGNQQGATEKAKELVRMGVAKSAHLEPQQDIISSLVPRALVIGGGVAGMSAALSMAEMGLEVVLVEKAPKLGGVVRALNRIGPSGVMAQERIDPLIEDITHHENITLYTGAEVKQVGGYIGNYIVTFENQNQQTLQEEVGC
;
A
#
# COMPACT_ATOMS: atom_id res chain seq x y z
N MET A 1 -6.37 -36.30 -3.00
CA MET A 1 -5.53 -37.30 -2.32
C MET A 1 -4.09 -36.92 -2.64
N SER A 2 -3.35 -36.20 -1.80
CA SER A 2 -3.00 -36.49 -0.41
C SER A 2 -2.97 -35.20 0.41
N THR A 3 -3.78 -35.14 1.47
CA THR A 3 -3.90 -34.04 2.43
C THR A 3 -3.21 -34.46 3.72
N THR A 4 -1.92 -34.16 3.82
CA THR A 4 -1.17 -34.02 5.09
C THR A 4 0.22 -33.53 4.69
N THR A 5 0.42 -32.21 4.69
CA THR A 5 1.76 -31.64 4.74
C THR A 5 2.34 -32.09 6.08
N GLU A 6 3.22 -33.09 6.05
CA GLU A 6 3.88 -33.55 7.27
C GLU A 6 4.55 -32.35 7.95
N HIS A 7 4.26 -32.15 9.24
CA HIS A 7 4.89 -31.09 10.06
C HIS A 7 6.43 -31.17 10.11
N ASN A 8 7.03 -32.21 9.53
CA ASN A 8 8.46 -32.51 9.61
C ASN A 8 9.36 -31.56 8.79
N ASP A 9 8.81 -30.85 7.81
CA ASP A 9 9.57 -29.91 6.96
C ASP A 9 9.30 -28.42 7.26
N LEU A 10 8.46 -28.09 8.24
CA LEU A 10 8.10 -26.68 8.51
C LEU A 10 9.25 -25.94 9.20
N ARG A 11 9.72 -24.85 8.58
CA ARG A 11 10.87 -24.05 9.04
C ARG A 11 10.52 -22.56 8.99
N ILE A 12 9.92 -22.08 10.07
CA ILE A 12 9.48 -20.69 10.23
C ILE A 12 10.60 -19.85 10.84
N GLY A 13 10.93 -18.72 10.22
CA GLY A 13 11.77 -17.68 10.82
C GLY A 13 10.91 -16.56 11.41
N VAL A 14 11.10 -16.24 12.69
CA VAL A 14 10.39 -15.15 13.37
C VAL A 14 11.35 -13.98 13.63
N PHE A 15 11.03 -12.79 13.14
CA PHE A 15 11.83 -11.59 13.33
C PHE A 15 11.02 -10.57 14.13
N VAL A 16 11.47 -10.21 15.32
CA VAL A 16 10.81 -9.26 16.22
C VAL A 16 11.51 -7.91 16.13
N CYS A 17 10.76 -6.84 15.86
CA CYS A 17 11.30 -5.50 15.67
C CYS A 17 11.17 -4.66 16.94
N ASP A 18 12.21 -3.91 17.29
CA ASP A 18 12.16 -2.90 18.36
C ASP A 18 11.53 -1.60 17.89
N CYS A 19 11.72 -1.27 16.60
CA CYS A 19 11.33 0.02 16.02
C CYS A 19 11.86 1.20 16.86
N GLY A 20 13.09 1.08 17.35
CA GLY A 20 13.66 1.98 18.35
C GLY A 20 12.89 1.88 19.67
N SER A 21 12.39 3.01 20.17
CA SER A 21 11.56 3.02 21.39
C SER A 21 10.07 2.76 21.13
N ASN A 22 9.62 2.68 19.86
CA ASN A 22 8.21 2.57 19.56
C ASN A 22 7.60 1.22 19.98
N ILE A 23 8.37 0.14 19.91
CA ILE A 23 7.96 -1.19 20.38
C ILE A 23 8.73 -1.51 21.66
N ALA A 24 10.06 -1.53 21.61
CA ALA A 24 10.89 -1.92 22.77
C ALA A 24 10.77 -0.99 23.98
N GLY A 25 10.27 0.25 23.81
CA GLY A 25 9.97 1.15 24.92
C GLY A 25 8.71 0.79 25.71
N HIS A 26 7.86 -0.10 25.17
CA HIS A 26 6.55 -0.41 25.76
C HIS A 26 6.26 -1.92 25.86
N LEU A 27 7.13 -2.80 25.37
CA LEU A 27 7.09 -4.24 25.58
C LEU A 27 8.51 -4.83 25.49
N ALA A 28 8.71 -6.03 26.04
CA ALA A 28 10.03 -6.69 26.06
C ALA A 28 10.24 -7.56 24.80
N CYS A 29 10.82 -6.98 23.74
CA CYS A 29 11.05 -7.65 22.46
C CYS A 29 11.92 -8.91 22.59
N GLY A 30 12.97 -8.89 23.42
CA GLY A 30 13.77 -10.08 23.72
C GLY A 30 12.99 -11.23 24.33
N GLU A 31 12.01 -10.95 25.22
CA GLU A 31 11.13 -12.00 25.76
C GLU A 31 10.18 -12.56 24.70
N VAL A 32 9.65 -11.71 23.83
CA VAL A 32 8.79 -12.13 22.70
C VAL A 32 9.59 -13.01 21.75
N THR A 33 10.85 -12.66 21.49
CA THR A 33 11.76 -13.44 20.63
C THR A 33 12.10 -14.80 21.25
N ALA A 34 12.46 -14.83 22.53
CA ALA A 34 12.72 -16.07 23.25
C ALA A 34 11.50 -16.99 23.29
N TYR A 35 10.31 -16.43 23.51
CA TYR A 35 9.04 -17.16 23.44
C TYR A 35 8.78 -17.71 22.03
N ALA A 36 8.96 -16.91 20.99
CA ALA A 36 8.76 -17.33 19.61
C ALA A 36 9.63 -18.54 19.24
N ALA A 37 10.87 -18.59 19.72
CA ALA A 37 11.78 -19.73 19.51
C ALA A 37 11.27 -21.07 20.08
N THR A 38 10.32 -21.03 21.03
CA THR A 38 9.72 -22.23 21.62
C THR A 38 8.51 -22.75 20.85
N LEU A 39 8.01 -22.01 19.86
CA LEU A 39 6.79 -22.35 19.16
C LEU A 39 7.03 -23.47 18.12
N PRO A 40 6.05 -24.37 17.90
CA PRO A 40 6.18 -25.45 16.93
C PRO A 40 6.49 -24.94 15.51
N GLY A 41 7.48 -25.55 14.85
CA GLY A 41 7.90 -25.20 13.50
C GLY A 41 8.80 -23.96 13.39
N VAL A 42 9.05 -23.23 14.48
CA VAL A 42 9.99 -22.10 14.47
C VAL A 42 11.42 -22.65 14.50
N ALA A 43 12.14 -22.45 13.39
CA ALA A 43 13.53 -22.89 13.22
C ALA A 43 14.54 -21.78 13.53
N TYR A 44 14.10 -20.51 13.50
CA TYR A 44 14.93 -19.36 13.79
C TYR A 44 14.09 -18.23 14.38
N ALA A 45 14.58 -17.58 15.43
CA ALA A 45 13.97 -16.38 15.99
C ALA A 45 15.04 -15.32 16.25
N LYS A 46 14.79 -14.07 15.84
CA LYS A 46 15.75 -12.98 15.98
C LYS A 46 15.05 -11.67 16.36
N GLU A 47 15.66 -10.96 17.31
CA GLU A 47 15.32 -9.59 17.66
C GLU A 47 16.17 -8.62 16.84
N ASN A 48 15.52 -7.62 16.23
CA ASN A 48 16.13 -6.63 15.36
C ASN A 48 15.74 -5.22 15.79
N LEU A 49 16.71 -4.29 15.81
CA LEU A 49 16.45 -2.90 16.18
C LEU A 49 15.47 -2.22 15.19
N TYR A 50 15.73 -2.38 13.89
CA TYR A 50 14.87 -1.88 12.80
C TYR A 50 14.78 -2.93 11.70
N THR A 51 13.75 -3.79 11.74
CA THR A 51 13.63 -4.87 10.74
C THR A 51 13.49 -4.34 9.31
N CYS A 52 12.88 -3.17 9.10
CA CYS A 52 12.70 -2.55 7.78
C CYS A 52 13.92 -1.77 7.27
N SER A 53 15.00 -1.64 8.05
CA SER A 53 16.24 -1.06 7.54
C SER A 53 16.91 -2.02 6.56
N GLU A 54 17.84 -1.51 5.75
CA GLU A 54 18.67 -2.35 4.86
C GLU A 54 19.32 -3.50 5.64
N SER A 55 19.91 -3.21 6.81
CA SER A 55 20.52 -4.25 7.65
C SER A 55 19.51 -5.29 8.13
N GLY A 56 18.31 -4.88 8.54
CA GLY A 56 17.26 -5.80 8.98
C GLY A 56 16.72 -6.68 7.85
N ILE A 57 16.58 -6.11 6.64
CA ILE A 57 16.19 -6.85 5.44
C ILE A 57 17.25 -7.90 5.07
N GLN A 58 18.53 -7.52 5.10
CA GLN A 58 19.62 -8.46 4.82
C GLN A 58 19.67 -9.60 5.85
N GLU A 59 19.32 -9.34 7.11
CA GLU A 59 19.21 -10.39 8.12
C GLU A 59 18.06 -11.37 7.84
N ILE A 60 16.91 -10.90 7.34
CA ILE A 60 15.83 -11.78 6.90
C ILE A 60 16.31 -12.66 5.74
N LYS A 61 16.90 -12.05 4.70
CA LYS A 61 17.39 -12.76 3.51
C LYS A 61 18.43 -13.82 3.86
N LYS A 62 19.41 -13.47 4.71
CA LYS A 62 20.40 -14.42 5.23
C LYS A 62 19.73 -15.53 6.03
N GLY A 63 18.79 -15.19 6.91
CA GLY A 63 18.05 -16.16 7.70
C GLY A 63 17.32 -17.18 6.82
N ILE A 64 16.69 -16.74 5.73
CA ILE A 64 16.01 -17.62 4.76
C ILE A 64 16.98 -18.67 4.21
N VAL A 65 18.16 -18.25 3.76
CA VAL A 65 19.16 -19.14 3.15
C VAL A 65 19.85 -20.01 4.20
N GLU A 66 20.42 -19.41 5.25
CA GLU A 66 21.25 -20.10 6.25
C GLU A 66 20.46 -21.12 7.06
N HIS A 67 19.19 -20.83 7.35
CA HIS A 67 18.33 -21.71 8.12
C HIS A 67 17.35 -22.51 7.26
N ASN A 68 17.45 -22.44 5.93
CA ASN A 68 16.53 -23.08 4.98
C ASN A 68 15.06 -22.80 5.36
N LEU A 69 14.72 -21.54 5.60
CA LEU A 69 13.37 -21.17 6.02
C LEU A 69 12.41 -21.31 4.83
N ASN A 70 11.24 -21.86 5.10
CA ASN A 70 10.15 -21.93 4.13
C ASN A 70 8.93 -21.11 4.52
N ARG A 71 8.99 -20.40 5.65
CA ARG A 71 8.01 -19.39 6.09
C ARG A 71 8.74 -18.27 6.82
N VAL A 72 8.25 -17.05 6.71
CA VAL A 72 8.78 -15.91 7.47
C VAL A 72 7.65 -15.18 8.18
N VAL A 73 7.84 -14.90 9.46
CA VAL A 73 6.97 -14.07 10.27
C VAL A 73 7.75 -12.85 10.73
N VAL A 74 7.24 -11.65 10.48
CA VAL A 74 7.82 -10.42 11.04
C VAL A 74 6.84 -9.81 12.03
N ALA A 75 7.23 -9.73 13.30
CA ALA A 75 6.50 -9.06 14.35
C ALA A 75 6.97 -7.61 14.47
N SER A 76 6.21 -6.67 13.90
CA SER A 76 6.56 -5.25 13.91
C SER A 76 5.32 -4.33 13.80
N CYS A 77 5.26 -3.51 12.75
CA CYS A 77 4.23 -2.51 12.49
C CYS A 77 3.01 -3.07 11.73
N SER A 78 2.15 -2.19 11.23
CA SER A 78 0.99 -2.58 10.43
C SER A 78 1.38 -3.26 9.12
N PRO A 79 0.68 -4.34 8.70
CA PRO A 79 0.84 -4.92 7.37
C PRO A 79 0.59 -3.90 6.25
N ARG A 80 -0.27 -2.89 6.49
CA ARG A 80 -0.55 -1.83 5.51
C ARG A 80 0.67 -0.97 5.18
N THR A 81 1.69 -0.96 6.04
CA THR A 81 2.88 -0.12 5.87
C THR A 81 4.02 -0.88 5.20
N HIS A 82 4.45 -2.01 5.78
CA HIS A 82 5.70 -2.67 5.36
C HIS A 82 5.56 -4.12 4.92
N GLN A 83 4.35 -4.71 4.90
CA GLN A 83 4.20 -6.06 4.34
C GLN A 83 4.68 -6.15 2.88
N PRO A 84 4.40 -5.19 1.97
CA PRO A 84 4.92 -5.23 0.61
C PRO A 84 6.46 -5.25 0.56
N LEU A 85 7.12 -4.48 1.42
CA LEU A 85 8.59 -4.44 1.52
C LEU A 85 9.17 -5.79 1.98
N PHE A 86 8.62 -6.37 3.04
CA PHE A 86 9.15 -7.62 3.58
C PHE A 86 8.86 -8.82 2.68
N SER A 87 7.66 -8.91 2.13
CA SER A 87 7.28 -10.00 1.21
C SER A 87 8.11 -9.97 -0.08
N SER A 88 8.33 -8.79 -0.69
CA SER A 88 9.25 -8.65 -1.83
C SER A 88 10.69 -8.98 -1.47
N SER A 89 11.17 -8.55 -0.30
CA SER A 89 12.51 -8.91 0.18
C SER A 89 12.69 -10.42 0.40
N CYS A 90 11.65 -11.11 0.86
CA CYS A 90 11.64 -12.58 0.97
C CYS A 90 11.70 -13.24 -0.42
N ALA A 91 10.98 -12.69 -1.40
CA ALA A 91 11.01 -13.15 -2.79
C ALA A 91 12.40 -13.03 -3.43
N GLU A 92 13.12 -11.95 -3.15
CA GLU A 92 14.52 -11.79 -3.58
C GLU A 92 15.47 -12.86 -2.99
N ALA A 93 15.12 -13.45 -1.84
CA ALA A 93 15.84 -14.57 -1.24
C ALA A 93 15.29 -15.95 -1.66
N GLY A 94 14.38 -16.01 -2.64
CA GLY A 94 13.81 -17.24 -3.18
C GLY A 94 12.60 -17.79 -2.41
N LEU A 95 12.07 -17.08 -1.41
CA LEU A 95 10.85 -17.46 -0.71
C LEU A 95 9.62 -16.86 -1.38
N ASN A 96 8.62 -17.67 -1.71
CA ASN A 96 7.37 -17.17 -2.29
C ASN A 96 6.75 -16.08 -1.37
N PRO A 97 6.37 -14.89 -1.90
CA PRO A 97 5.94 -13.74 -1.09
C PRO A 97 4.66 -14.00 -0.29
N TYR A 98 3.86 -15.00 -0.66
CA TYR A 98 2.64 -15.42 0.06
C TYR A 98 2.91 -16.36 1.24
N LEU A 99 4.17 -16.78 1.42
CA LEU A 99 4.64 -17.54 2.57
C LEU A 99 5.18 -16.64 3.70
N PHE A 100 4.97 -15.33 3.57
CA PHE A 100 5.28 -14.30 4.55
C PHE A 100 4.02 -13.93 5.35
N GLU A 101 4.16 -13.79 6.68
CA GLU A 101 3.12 -13.27 7.57
C GLU A 101 3.63 -12.08 8.38
N MET A 102 2.80 -11.04 8.49
CA MET A 102 3.08 -9.88 9.32
C MET A 102 2.28 -9.95 10.63
N VAL A 103 2.95 -9.74 11.76
CA VAL A 103 2.32 -9.63 13.07
C VAL A 103 2.46 -8.19 13.58
N ASN A 104 1.33 -7.53 13.81
CA ASN A 104 1.32 -6.14 14.26
C ASN A 104 1.42 -6.03 15.78
N ILE A 105 2.64 -5.83 16.30
CA ILE A 105 2.93 -5.62 17.72
C ILE A 105 3.20 -4.14 18.06
N ARG A 106 3.05 -3.23 17.09
CA ARG A 106 3.20 -1.78 17.31
C ARG A 106 1.86 -1.08 17.46
N ASP A 107 1.21 -0.81 16.32
CA ASP A 107 -0.04 -0.07 16.24
C ASP A 107 -1.18 -0.77 17.00
N GLN A 108 -1.15 -2.11 17.06
CA GLN A 108 -2.12 -2.93 17.78
C GLN A 108 -1.63 -3.45 19.15
N CYS A 109 -0.43 -3.09 19.59
CA CYS A 109 0.07 -3.52 20.89
C CYS A 109 0.87 -2.43 21.61
N SER A 110 2.13 -2.18 21.26
CA SER A 110 3.00 -1.27 22.01
C SER A 110 2.42 0.15 22.19
N TRP A 111 1.88 0.75 21.13
CA TRP A 111 1.36 2.12 21.17
C TRP A 111 0.04 2.27 21.93
N VAL A 112 -0.75 1.21 22.02
CA VAL A 112 -2.06 1.24 22.70
C VAL A 112 -1.99 0.72 24.14
N HIS A 113 -0.83 0.20 24.57
CA HIS A 113 -0.59 -0.36 25.90
C HIS A 113 0.62 0.25 26.61
N MET A 114 1.01 1.49 26.27
CA MET A 114 2.23 2.15 26.76
C MET A 114 2.40 2.14 28.29
N GLY A 115 1.31 2.16 29.05
CA GLY A 115 1.31 2.13 30.51
C GLY A 115 1.25 0.73 31.15
N ASN A 116 1.22 -0.34 30.35
CA ASN A 116 1.15 -1.72 30.82
C ASN A 116 2.12 -2.61 30.03
N GLN A 117 3.42 -2.46 30.31
CA GLN A 117 4.46 -3.17 29.58
C GLN A 117 4.32 -4.70 29.69
N GLN A 118 4.00 -5.23 30.87
CA GLN A 118 3.83 -6.67 31.06
C GLN A 118 2.65 -7.21 30.23
N GLY A 119 1.50 -6.54 30.28
CA GLY A 119 0.34 -6.92 29.46
C GLY A 119 0.61 -6.78 27.96
N ALA A 120 1.39 -5.78 27.54
CA ALA A 120 1.80 -5.60 26.15
C ALA A 120 2.73 -6.71 25.68
N THR A 121 3.70 -7.13 26.51
CA THR A 121 4.59 -8.26 26.22
C THR A 121 3.81 -9.56 26.05
N GLU A 122 2.89 -9.87 26.97
CA GLU A 122 2.07 -11.09 26.88
C GLU A 122 1.14 -11.06 25.66
N LYS A 123 0.52 -9.91 25.37
CA LYS A 123 -0.27 -9.75 24.15
C LYS A 123 0.59 -9.95 22.89
N ALA A 124 1.81 -9.43 22.85
CA ALA A 124 2.70 -9.60 21.72
C ALA A 124 3.12 -11.07 21.52
N LYS A 125 3.40 -11.82 22.60
CA LYS A 125 3.63 -13.27 22.56
C LYS A 125 2.45 -13.99 21.91
N GLU A 126 1.22 -13.70 22.34
CA GLU A 126 0.02 -14.31 21.77
C GLU A 126 -0.20 -13.94 20.30
N LEU A 127 0.01 -12.67 19.91
CA LEU A 127 -0.08 -12.24 18.52
C LEU A 127 0.96 -12.96 17.64
N VAL A 128 2.19 -13.13 18.14
CA VAL A 128 3.24 -13.88 17.44
C VAL A 128 2.86 -15.35 17.33
N ARG A 129 2.33 -15.98 18.39
CA ARG A 129 1.83 -17.35 18.35
C ARG A 129 0.75 -17.52 17.28
N MET A 130 -0.19 -16.58 17.18
CA MET A 130 -1.24 -16.59 16.16
C MET A 130 -0.67 -16.44 14.74
N GLY A 131 0.29 -15.54 14.55
CA GLY A 131 0.98 -15.36 13.26
C GLY A 131 1.75 -16.60 12.83
N VAL A 132 2.50 -17.21 13.75
CA VAL A 132 3.21 -18.48 13.53
C VAL A 132 2.24 -19.59 13.17
N ALA A 133 1.14 -19.74 13.92
CA ALA A 133 0.11 -20.75 13.65
C ALA A 133 -0.51 -20.57 12.25
N LYS A 134 -0.83 -19.32 11.84
CA LYS A 134 -1.32 -19.04 10.49
C LYS A 134 -0.26 -19.34 9.42
N SER A 135 0.99 -18.95 9.67
CA SER A 135 2.09 -19.13 8.71
C SER A 135 2.34 -20.62 8.37
N ALA A 136 2.11 -21.51 9.33
CA ALA A 136 2.20 -22.96 9.14
C ALA A 136 1.25 -23.49 8.06
N HIS A 137 0.15 -22.79 7.80
CA HIS A 137 -0.88 -23.17 6.83
C HIS A 137 -0.88 -22.31 5.56
N LEU A 138 0.05 -21.35 5.43
CA LEU A 138 0.18 -20.57 4.20
C LEU A 138 0.63 -21.49 3.06
N GLU A 139 0.10 -21.22 1.87
CA GLU A 139 0.44 -21.92 0.63
C GLU A 139 1.04 -20.92 -0.36
N PRO A 140 2.04 -21.34 -1.16
CA PRO A 140 2.59 -20.47 -2.19
C PRO A 140 1.50 -20.09 -3.20
N GLN A 141 1.43 -18.82 -3.56
CA GLN A 141 0.51 -18.33 -4.59
C GLN A 141 1.28 -17.71 -5.76
N GLN A 142 0.56 -17.44 -6.84
CA GLN A 142 1.07 -16.73 -8.02
C GLN A 142 0.31 -15.43 -8.17
N ASP A 143 1.02 -14.38 -8.58
CA ASP A 143 0.38 -13.11 -8.89
C ASP A 143 -0.59 -13.28 -10.05
N ILE A 144 -1.75 -12.63 -9.93
CA ILE A 144 -2.71 -12.56 -11.03
C ILE A 144 -2.21 -11.50 -12.01
N ILE A 145 -1.84 -11.94 -13.22
CA ILE A 145 -1.47 -11.04 -14.30
C ILE A 145 -2.74 -10.62 -15.04
N SER A 146 -2.97 -9.31 -15.14
CA SER A 146 -4.12 -8.73 -15.84
C SER A 146 -3.66 -7.71 -16.87
N SER A 147 -4.45 -7.54 -17.93
CA SER A 147 -4.29 -6.44 -18.88
C SER A 147 -4.55 -5.09 -18.22
N LEU A 148 -4.09 -4.02 -18.84
CA LEU A 148 -4.22 -2.64 -18.40
C LEU A 148 -4.83 -1.82 -19.54
N VAL A 149 -5.84 -0.99 -19.27
CA VAL A 149 -6.33 0.01 -20.22
C VAL A 149 -5.44 1.25 -20.08
N PRO A 150 -4.60 1.63 -21.06
CA PRO A 150 -3.61 2.70 -20.93
C PRO A 150 -4.23 4.11 -21.06
N ARG A 151 -5.24 4.39 -20.22
CA ARG A 151 -6.02 5.62 -20.20
C ARG A 151 -6.32 6.01 -18.77
N ALA A 152 -6.02 7.25 -18.39
CA ALA A 152 -6.24 7.75 -17.03
C ALA A 152 -7.58 8.48 -16.92
N LEU A 153 -8.14 8.50 -15.70
CA LEU A 153 -9.28 9.36 -15.35
C LEU A 153 -8.85 10.38 -14.30
N VAL A 154 -9.17 11.63 -14.54
CA VAL A 154 -9.06 12.72 -13.58
C VAL A 154 -10.46 13.23 -13.24
N ILE A 155 -10.80 13.22 -11.95
CA ILE A 155 -12.08 13.71 -11.44
C ILE A 155 -11.84 15.07 -10.77
N GLY A 156 -12.36 16.13 -11.38
CA GLY A 156 -12.24 17.52 -10.94
C GLY A 156 -11.25 18.32 -11.78
N GLY A 157 -11.78 19.30 -12.50
CA GLY A 157 -11.07 20.30 -13.31
C GLY A 157 -10.59 21.52 -12.53
N GLY A 158 -10.23 21.37 -11.25
CA GLY A 158 -9.48 22.38 -10.51
C GLY A 158 -8.00 22.40 -10.93
N VAL A 159 -7.19 23.32 -10.39
CA VAL A 159 -5.76 23.42 -10.73
C VAL A 159 -5.02 22.09 -10.57
N ALA A 160 -5.28 21.35 -9.49
CA ALA A 160 -4.65 20.05 -9.27
C ALA A 160 -4.98 19.02 -10.37
N GLY A 161 -6.26 18.87 -10.72
CA GLY A 161 -6.67 17.92 -11.74
C GLY A 161 -6.26 18.36 -13.15
N MET A 162 -6.33 19.66 -13.44
CA MET A 162 -5.84 20.21 -14.69
C MET A 162 -4.35 19.94 -14.89
N SER A 163 -3.52 20.24 -13.88
CA SER A 163 -2.08 19.95 -13.96
C SER A 163 -1.80 18.46 -14.08
N ALA A 164 -2.51 17.60 -13.33
CA ALA A 164 -2.34 16.16 -13.43
C ALA A 164 -2.71 15.62 -14.83
N ALA A 165 -3.83 16.07 -15.39
CA ALA A 165 -4.28 15.68 -16.71
C ALA A 165 -3.28 16.09 -17.80
N LEU A 166 -2.84 17.35 -17.76
CA LEU A 166 -1.88 17.87 -18.74
C LEU A 166 -0.55 17.13 -18.67
N SER A 167 0.00 16.94 -17.47
CA SER A 167 1.27 16.22 -17.30
C SER A 167 1.21 14.78 -17.79
N MET A 168 0.10 14.05 -17.57
CA MET A 168 -0.08 12.70 -18.12
C MET A 168 -0.23 12.73 -19.65
N ALA A 169 -0.97 13.70 -20.18
CA ALA A 169 -1.21 13.84 -21.61
C ALA A 169 0.07 14.18 -22.39
N GLU A 170 0.94 15.04 -21.83
CA GLU A 170 2.26 15.38 -22.37
C GLU A 170 3.23 14.19 -22.38
N MET A 171 3.05 13.23 -21.48
CA MET A 171 3.77 11.93 -21.51
C MET A 171 3.19 10.94 -22.53
N GLY A 172 2.14 11.33 -23.26
CA GLY A 172 1.50 10.50 -24.29
C GLY A 172 0.41 9.56 -23.78
N LEU A 173 -0.06 9.71 -22.53
CA LEU A 173 -1.18 8.94 -22.01
C LEU A 173 -2.51 9.59 -22.42
N GLU A 174 -3.50 8.76 -22.80
CA GLU A 174 -4.87 9.24 -22.95
C GLU A 174 -5.46 9.57 -21.57
N VAL A 175 -6.15 10.71 -21.46
CA VAL A 175 -6.73 11.18 -20.21
C VAL A 175 -8.19 11.57 -20.42
N VAL A 176 -9.07 11.08 -19.55
CA VAL A 176 -10.43 11.58 -19.40
C VAL A 176 -10.44 12.56 -18.23
N LEU A 177 -10.86 13.80 -18.45
CA LEU A 177 -11.02 14.80 -17.39
C LEU A 177 -12.51 15.11 -17.21
N VAL A 178 -13.06 14.78 -16.04
CA VAL A 178 -14.48 15.00 -15.70
C VAL A 178 -14.59 16.12 -14.66
N GLU A 179 -15.25 17.22 -15.00
CA GLU A 179 -15.51 18.36 -14.12
C GLU A 179 -17.01 18.57 -13.91
N LYS A 180 -17.42 18.66 -12.65
CA LYS A 180 -18.83 18.84 -12.25
C LYS A 180 -19.40 20.20 -12.63
N ALA A 181 -18.61 21.26 -12.58
CA ALA A 181 -19.04 22.59 -12.97
C ALA A 181 -19.00 22.75 -14.50
N PRO A 182 -19.76 23.71 -15.07
CA PRO A 182 -19.68 24.03 -16.49
C PRO A 182 -18.32 24.60 -16.93
N LYS A 183 -17.43 24.97 -15.99
CA LYS A 183 -16.15 25.62 -16.26
C LYS A 183 -15.04 25.02 -15.41
N LEU A 184 -13.88 24.82 -16.03
CA LEU A 184 -12.62 24.46 -15.38
C LEU A 184 -12.08 25.57 -14.48
N GLY A 185 -11.12 25.28 -13.61
CA GLY A 185 -10.38 26.23 -12.76
C GLY A 185 -10.67 26.10 -11.27
N GLY A 186 -11.75 25.41 -10.88
CA GLY A 186 -12.12 25.16 -9.49
C GLY A 186 -12.13 26.43 -8.62
N VAL A 187 -11.70 26.31 -7.36
CA VAL A 187 -11.67 27.43 -6.39
C VAL A 187 -10.78 28.58 -6.86
N VAL A 188 -9.70 28.30 -7.60
CA VAL A 188 -8.76 29.33 -8.05
C VAL A 188 -9.41 30.32 -9.00
N ARG A 189 -10.40 29.88 -9.80
CA ARG A 189 -11.19 30.79 -10.66
C ARG A 189 -11.94 31.87 -9.86
N ALA A 190 -12.33 31.59 -8.62
CA ALA A 190 -13.03 32.55 -7.77
C ALA A 190 -12.07 33.55 -7.07
N LEU A 191 -10.76 33.36 -7.19
CA LEU A 191 -9.77 34.23 -6.58
C LEU A 191 -9.37 35.37 -7.52
N ASN A 192 -8.95 36.49 -6.94
CA ASN A 192 -8.32 37.59 -7.69
C ASN A 192 -6.79 37.40 -7.75
N ARG A 193 -6.14 37.22 -6.59
CA ARG A 193 -4.69 37.05 -6.48
C ARG A 193 -4.31 35.85 -5.61
N ILE A 194 -3.17 35.24 -5.92
CA ILE A 194 -2.63 34.06 -5.21
C ILE A 194 -1.43 34.48 -4.35
N GLY A 195 -1.56 34.29 -3.03
CA GLY A 195 -0.47 34.51 -2.08
C GLY A 195 0.56 33.38 -2.08
N PRO A 196 1.82 33.63 -1.66
CA PRO A 196 2.36 34.93 -1.25
C PRO A 196 2.79 35.82 -2.43
N SER A 197 2.88 35.27 -3.64
CA SER A 197 3.44 35.96 -4.82
C SER A 197 2.62 37.15 -5.35
N GLY A 198 1.32 37.21 -5.03
CA GLY A 198 0.43 38.27 -5.52
C GLY A 198 0.05 38.16 -7.01
N VAL A 199 0.43 37.08 -7.70
CA VAL A 199 0.07 36.84 -9.11
C VAL A 199 -1.45 36.80 -9.27
N MET A 200 -1.96 37.25 -10.42
CA MET A 200 -3.39 37.12 -10.69
C MET A 200 -3.76 35.64 -10.85
N ALA A 201 -4.91 35.25 -10.32
CA ALA A 201 -5.35 33.86 -10.39
C ALA A 201 -5.61 33.42 -11.84
N GLN A 202 -6.13 34.33 -12.66
CA GLN A 202 -6.37 34.13 -14.10
C GLN A 202 -5.07 33.78 -14.84
N GLU A 203 -3.98 34.50 -14.57
CA GLU A 203 -2.66 34.25 -15.16
C GLU A 203 -2.11 32.84 -14.88
N ARG A 204 -2.61 32.16 -13.83
CA ARG A 204 -2.23 30.78 -13.51
C ARG A 204 -3.13 29.72 -14.13
N ILE A 205 -4.43 30.01 -14.27
CA ILE A 205 -5.40 29.00 -14.72
C ILE A 205 -5.67 29.08 -16.21
N ASP A 206 -5.65 30.27 -16.81
CA ASP A 206 -6.05 30.45 -18.20
C ASP A 206 -5.12 29.70 -19.16
N PRO A 207 -3.78 29.67 -18.99
CA PRO A 207 -2.91 28.83 -19.81
C PRO A 207 -3.23 27.34 -19.68
N LEU A 208 -3.43 26.84 -18.45
CA LEU A 208 -3.77 25.43 -18.21
C LEU A 208 -5.10 25.04 -18.87
N ILE A 209 -6.09 25.93 -18.84
CA ILE A 209 -7.38 25.70 -19.47
C ILE A 209 -7.23 25.66 -20.99
N GLU A 210 -6.45 26.57 -21.56
CA GLU A 210 -6.17 26.60 -22.99
C GLU A 210 -5.50 25.31 -23.44
N ASP A 211 -4.43 24.91 -22.74
CA ASP A 211 -3.68 23.70 -23.04
C ASP A 211 -4.58 22.46 -22.98
N ILE A 212 -5.36 22.31 -21.90
CA ILE A 212 -6.29 21.18 -21.74
C ILE A 212 -7.36 21.12 -22.81
N THR A 213 -7.92 22.28 -23.17
CA THR A 213 -9.04 22.33 -24.13
C THR A 213 -8.59 21.94 -25.54
N HIS A 214 -7.30 22.12 -25.85
CA HIS A 214 -6.73 21.84 -27.18
C HIS A 214 -5.83 20.59 -27.24
N HIS A 215 -5.59 19.92 -26.11
CA HIS A 215 -4.72 18.75 -26.07
C HIS A 215 -5.40 17.51 -26.67
N GLU A 216 -4.80 16.90 -27.69
CA GLU A 216 -5.39 15.75 -28.41
C GLU A 216 -5.61 14.51 -27.54
N ASN A 217 -4.71 14.26 -26.58
CA ASN A 217 -4.83 13.15 -25.64
C ASN A 217 -5.81 13.39 -24.47
N ILE A 218 -6.49 14.54 -24.40
CA ILE A 218 -7.43 14.84 -23.30
C ILE A 218 -8.87 14.85 -23.80
N THR A 219 -9.67 13.92 -23.30
CA THR A 219 -11.13 13.93 -23.43
C THR A 219 -11.73 14.71 -22.26
N LEU A 220 -12.24 15.91 -22.52
CA LEU A 220 -12.80 16.80 -21.49
C LEU A 220 -14.34 16.71 -21.41
N TYR A 221 -14.86 16.42 -20.22
CA TYR A 221 -16.28 16.52 -19.88
C TYR A 221 -16.50 17.59 -18.81
N THR A 222 -17.17 18.70 -19.15
CA THR A 222 -17.59 19.72 -18.18
C THR A 222 -19.09 19.63 -17.88
N GLY A 223 -19.48 20.01 -16.67
CA GLY A 223 -20.82 19.79 -16.17
C GLY A 223 -21.20 18.31 -16.09
N ALA A 224 -20.22 17.46 -15.85
CA ALA A 224 -20.39 16.03 -15.75
C ALA A 224 -19.99 15.55 -14.35
N GLU A 225 -20.80 14.68 -13.76
CA GLU A 225 -20.57 14.15 -12.42
C GLU A 225 -20.44 12.64 -12.47
N VAL A 226 -19.33 12.12 -11.94
CA VAL A 226 -19.12 10.69 -11.76
C VAL A 226 -20.13 10.16 -10.75
N LYS A 227 -20.90 9.15 -11.16
CA LYS A 227 -21.93 8.51 -10.34
C LYS A 227 -21.49 7.14 -9.80
N GLN A 228 -20.70 6.42 -10.59
CA GLN A 228 -20.27 5.07 -10.24
C GLN A 228 -18.89 4.77 -10.81
N VAL A 229 -18.07 4.10 -10.00
CA VAL A 229 -16.80 3.51 -10.41
C VAL A 229 -16.86 2.02 -10.06
N GLY A 230 -16.76 1.16 -11.07
CA GLY A 230 -16.65 -0.28 -10.92
C GLY A 230 -15.33 -0.80 -11.48
N GLY A 231 -15.05 -2.09 -11.26
CA GLY A 231 -13.82 -2.73 -11.73
C GLY A 231 -12.73 -2.82 -10.67
N TYR A 232 -11.49 -2.91 -11.11
CA TYR A 232 -10.29 -3.08 -10.27
C TYR A 232 -9.10 -2.37 -10.89
N ILE A 233 -7.97 -2.31 -10.18
CA ILE A 233 -6.77 -1.60 -10.64
C ILE A 233 -6.44 -1.96 -12.10
N GLY A 234 -6.38 -0.93 -12.94
CA GLY A 234 -6.09 -1.06 -14.36
C GLY A 234 -7.25 -1.40 -15.30
N ASN A 235 -8.43 -1.72 -14.77
CA ASN A 235 -9.62 -2.07 -15.54
C ASN A 235 -10.86 -1.50 -14.83
N TYR A 236 -11.00 -0.19 -14.86
CA TYR A 236 -12.13 0.52 -14.29
C TYR A 236 -13.18 0.84 -15.35
N ILE A 237 -14.44 0.72 -14.95
CA ILE A 237 -15.58 1.20 -15.70
C ILE A 237 -16.17 2.36 -14.92
N VAL A 238 -16.17 3.55 -15.53
CA VAL A 238 -16.64 4.77 -14.88
C VAL A 238 -17.86 5.29 -15.58
N THR A 239 -18.93 5.48 -14.80
CA THR A 239 -20.20 6.02 -15.26
C THR A 239 -20.39 7.42 -14.73
N PHE A 240 -20.72 8.35 -15.61
CA PHE A 240 -20.98 9.75 -15.28
C PHE A 240 -22.22 10.27 -15.99
N GLU A 241 -22.81 11.31 -15.42
CA GLU A 241 -24.00 11.97 -15.95
C GLU A 241 -23.63 13.40 -16.35
N ASN A 242 -23.99 13.81 -17.56
CA ASN A 242 -23.77 15.17 -18.03
C ASN A 242 -24.92 16.12 -17.64
N GLN A 243 -24.77 17.41 -17.96
CA GLN A 243 -25.78 18.44 -17.65
C GLN A 243 -27.17 18.15 -18.24
N ASN A 244 -27.26 17.32 -19.27
CA ASN A 244 -28.50 16.93 -19.95
C ASN A 244 -29.11 15.63 -19.37
N GLN A 245 -28.63 15.15 -18.21
CA GLN A 245 -29.03 13.89 -17.59
C GLN A 245 -28.76 12.66 -18.47
N GLN A 246 -27.82 12.78 -19.42
CA GLN A 246 -27.39 11.64 -20.22
C GLN A 246 -26.28 10.90 -19.48
N THR A 247 -26.48 9.59 -19.33
CA THR A 247 -25.47 8.68 -18.81
C THR A 247 -24.43 8.37 -19.88
N LEU A 248 -23.16 8.54 -19.51
CA LEU A 248 -21.98 8.25 -20.30
C LEU A 248 -21.10 7.27 -19.53
N GLN A 249 -20.29 6.51 -20.25
CA GLN A 249 -19.41 5.50 -19.68
C GLN A 249 -18.04 5.55 -20.35
N GLU A 250 -17.00 5.43 -19.55
CA GLU A 250 -15.62 5.35 -20.02
C GLU A 250 -14.90 4.17 -19.36
N GLU A 251 -14.04 3.51 -20.13
CA GLU A 251 -13.11 2.50 -19.65
C GLU A 251 -11.73 3.12 -19.48
N VAL A 252 -11.16 2.98 -18.29
CA VAL A 252 -9.90 3.59 -17.89
C VAL A 252 -9.09 2.63 -17.02
N GLY A 253 -7.79 2.81 -16.95
CA GLY A 253 -6.89 1.84 -16.34
C GLY A 253 -5.49 2.37 -16.07
N CYS A 254 -5.37 3.57 -15.52
CA CYS A 254 -4.13 4.01 -14.87
C CYS A 254 -4.33 4.08 -13.35
#